data_AF-A0AAW3FH43-F1
#
_entry.id   AF-A0AAW3FH43-F1
#
_cell.length_a   1.000
_cell.length_b   1.000
_cell.length_c   1.000
_cell.angle_alpha   90.00
_cell.angle_beta   90.00
_cell.angle_gamma   90.00
#
_symmetry.space_group_name_H-M   'P 1'
#
loop_
_entity.id
_entity.type
_entity.pdbx_description
1 polymer ?
#
loop_
_entity_poly.entity_id
_entity_poly.type
_entity_poly.pdbx_seq_one_letter_code
_entity_poly.pdbx_strand_id
1 'polypeptide(L)'
;MMKKILTHIIFTLILLLGSATTIQASTSVDLIDQDFQSINISVTGNVLHVTGAENEMLFVYNVTGVRVLAVKVDGSDKRYTLSMPRGCYIIKVGKLVRKISIC
;
A
#
# COMPACT_ATOMS: atom_id res chain seq x y z
N MET A 1 35.76 -10.59 55.12
CA MET A 1 35.41 -9.32 54.43
C MET A 1 35.58 -9.40 52.91
N MET A 2 36.63 -10.05 52.38
CA MET A 2 36.91 -10.16 50.93
C MET A 2 35.87 -10.94 50.10
N LYS A 3 35.22 -11.97 50.66
CA LYS A 3 34.22 -12.79 49.94
C LYS A 3 32.96 -12.00 49.53
N LYS A 4 32.50 -11.06 50.39
CA LYS A 4 31.31 -10.23 50.10
C LYS A 4 31.57 -9.21 48.99
N ILE A 5 32.80 -8.68 48.95
CA ILE A 5 33.26 -7.76 47.89
C ILE A 5 33.33 -8.50 46.55
N LEU A 6 33.87 -9.74 46.55
CA LEU A 6 33.91 -10.56 45.35
C LEU A 6 32.51 -10.87 44.80
N THR A 7 31.53 -11.14 45.68
CA THR A 7 30.14 -11.39 45.27
C THR A 7 29.51 -10.16 44.63
N HIS A 8 29.75 -8.95 45.15
CA HIS A 8 29.23 -7.73 44.56
C HIS A 8 29.85 -7.42 43.20
N ILE A 9 31.16 -7.67 43.03
CA ILE A 9 31.84 -7.50 41.73
C ILE A 9 31.25 -8.44 40.68
N ILE A 10 31.02 -9.71 41.04
CA ILE A 10 30.43 -10.70 40.13
C ILE A 10 28.98 -10.31 39.76
N PHE A 11 28.20 -9.82 40.73
CA PHE A 11 26.82 -9.40 40.47
C PHE A 11 26.75 -8.19 39.53
N THR A 12 27.62 -7.20 39.70
CA THR A 12 27.70 -6.06 38.78
C THR A 12 28.13 -6.47 37.38
N LEU A 13 29.05 -7.43 37.24
CA LEU A 13 29.53 -7.87 35.93
C LEU A 13 28.44 -8.57 35.10
N ILE A 14 27.53 -9.30 35.75
CA ILE A 14 26.41 -9.97 35.08
C ILE A 14 25.37 -8.96 34.58
N LEU A 15 25.14 -7.87 35.31
CA LEU A 15 24.19 -6.82 34.90
C LEU A 15 24.64 -6.06 33.64
N LEU A 16 25.96 -5.98 33.37
CA LEU A 16 26.52 -5.27 32.21
C LEU A 16 26.46 -6.07 30.90
N LEU A 17 26.07 -7.36 30.93
CA LEU A 17 26.05 -8.24 29.76
C LEU A 17 24.68 -8.33 29.07
N GLY A 18 23.64 -7.64 29.58
CA GLY A 18 22.31 -7.63 28.99
C GLY A 18 22.17 -6.59 27.87
N SER A 19 22.30 -6.98 26.61
CA SER A 19 21.95 -6.14 25.45
C SER A 19 20.50 -6.36 25.02
N ALA A 20 19.83 -5.28 24.61
CA ALA A 20 18.49 -5.34 24.05
C ALA A 20 18.55 -5.96 22.64
N THR A 21 17.90 -7.11 22.46
CA THR A 21 17.70 -7.70 21.13
C THR A 21 16.47 -7.08 20.50
N THR A 22 16.60 -6.62 19.25
CA THR A 22 15.46 -6.17 18.47
C THR A 22 14.81 -7.39 17.83
N ILE A 23 13.57 -7.70 18.21
CA ILE A 23 12.76 -8.70 17.53
C ILE A 23 12.03 -7.98 16.39
N GLN A 24 12.44 -8.25 15.15
CA GLN A 24 11.73 -7.78 13.97
C GLN A 24 10.79 -8.87 13.49
N ALA A 25 9.51 -8.54 13.31
CA ALA A 25 8.52 -9.46 12.76
C ALA A 25 8.84 -9.71 11.27
N SER A 26 9.21 -10.94 10.92
CA SER A 26 9.34 -11.41 9.54
C SER A 26 7.97 -11.87 9.05
N THR A 27 7.32 -11.06 8.22
CA THR A 27 6.16 -11.50 7.45
C THR A 27 6.65 -12.43 6.34
N SER A 28 6.44 -13.74 6.49
CA SER A 28 6.54 -14.69 5.39
C SER A 28 5.37 -14.42 4.44
N VAL A 29 5.62 -13.63 3.40
CA VAL A 29 4.69 -13.47 2.28
C VAL A 29 4.86 -14.72 1.42
N ASP A 30 3.93 -15.68 1.55
CA ASP A 30 3.74 -16.70 0.52
C ASP A 30 3.34 -15.96 -0.75
N LEU A 31 4.31 -15.80 -1.67
CA LEU A 31 4.08 -15.31 -3.01
C LEU A 31 3.39 -16.44 -3.78
N ILE A 32 2.07 -16.54 -3.62
CA ILE A 32 1.24 -17.24 -4.58
C ILE A 32 1.32 -16.41 -5.85
N ASP A 33 2.20 -16.82 -6.77
CA ASP A 33 2.31 -16.30 -8.14
C ASP A 33 1.06 -16.77 -8.90
N GLN A 34 -0.07 -16.17 -8.56
CA GLN A 34 -1.29 -16.33 -9.31
C GLN A 34 -1.23 -15.26 -10.39
N ASP A 35 -1.09 -15.74 -11.63
CA ASP A 35 -1.08 -15.00 -12.88
C ASP A 35 -2.45 -14.33 -13.13
N PHE A 36 -2.85 -13.48 -12.19
CA PHE A 36 -3.94 -12.55 -12.37
C PHE A 36 -3.47 -11.56 -13.42
N GLN A 37 -4.29 -11.33 -14.45
CA GLN A 37 -4.19 -10.07 -15.17
C GLN A 37 -4.30 -8.95 -14.15
N SER A 38 -3.15 -8.42 -13.76
CA SER A 38 -3.07 -7.44 -12.69
C SER A 38 -3.69 -6.17 -13.22
N ILE A 39 -4.79 -5.73 -12.60
CA ILE A 39 -5.42 -4.47 -12.93
C ILE A 39 -4.36 -3.38 -12.82
N ASN A 40 -4.15 -2.63 -13.90
CA ASN A 40 -3.22 -1.52 -13.93
C ASN A 40 -3.97 -0.22 -14.20
N ILE A 41 -3.54 0.85 -13.53
CA ILE A 41 -4.08 2.19 -13.65
C ILE A 41 -2.92 3.16 -13.84
N SER A 42 -2.95 3.92 -14.94
CA SER A 42 -2.04 5.04 -15.18
C SER A 42 -2.81 6.29 -15.62
N VAL A 43 -2.22 7.46 -15.38
CA VAL A 43 -2.84 8.75 -15.73
C VAL A 43 -1.82 9.61 -16.45
N THR A 44 -2.22 10.11 -17.62
CA THR A 44 -1.42 11.03 -18.43
C THR A 44 -2.27 12.25 -18.75
N GLY A 45 -1.92 13.41 -18.15
CA GLY A 45 -2.77 14.60 -18.22
C GLY A 45 -4.11 14.35 -17.53
N ASN A 46 -5.20 14.40 -18.30
CA ASN A 46 -6.55 14.06 -17.84
C ASN A 46 -7.06 12.72 -18.40
N VAL A 47 -6.19 11.92 -19.03
CA VAL A 47 -6.56 10.61 -19.57
C VAL A 47 -6.17 9.53 -18.59
N LEU A 48 -7.18 8.78 -18.13
CA LEU A 48 -7.05 7.60 -17.30
C LEU A 48 -6.97 6.36 -18.19
N HIS A 49 -5.86 5.64 -18.13
CA HIS A 49 -5.65 4.37 -18.84
C HIS A 49 -5.77 3.21 -17.85
N VAL A 50 -6.66 2.27 -18.18
CA VAL A 50 -6.97 1.11 -17.34
C VAL A 50 -6.80 -0.15 -18.17
N THR A 51 -6.02 -1.10 -17.67
CA THR A 51 -5.83 -2.42 -18.29
C THR A 51 -6.13 -3.55 -17.31
N GLY A 52 -6.51 -4.72 -17.84
CA GLY A 52 -6.78 -5.92 -17.05
C GLY A 52 -8.03 -5.85 -16.18
N ALA A 53 -8.95 -4.91 -16.45
CA ALA A 53 -10.13 -4.65 -15.63
C ALA A 53 -11.46 -4.86 -16.37
N GLU A 54 -11.48 -5.69 -17.41
CA GLU A 54 -12.70 -5.92 -18.18
C GLU A 54 -13.85 -6.41 -17.27
N ASN A 55 -15.05 -5.88 -17.50
CA ASN A 55 -16.26 -6.11 -16.71
C ASN A 55 -16.25 -5.58 -15.27
N GLU A 56 -15.16 -5.00 -14.79
CA GLU A 56 -15.13 -4.34 -13.47
C GLU A 56 -15.82 -2.98 -13.49
N MET A 57 -16.32 -2.58 -12.31
CA MET A 57 -16.84 -1.23 -12.12
C MET A 57 -15.70 -0.27 -11.76
N LEU A 58 -15.56 0.78 -12.56
CA LEU A 58 -14.69 1.91 -12.32
C LEU A 58 -15.45 3.03 -11.62
N PHE A 59 -14.95 3.43 -10.47
CA PHE A 59 -15.46 4.56 -9.70
C PHE A 59 -14.38 5.62 -9.50
N VAL A 60 -14.77 6.89 -9.63
CA VAL A 60 -13.92 8.02 -9.24
C VAL A 60 -14.60 8.76 -8.10
N TYR A 61 -13.82 9.06 -7.06
CA TYR A 61 -14.25 9.85 -5.92
C TYR A 61 -13.38 11.09 -5.80
N ASN A 62 -13.97 12.19 -5.34
CA ASN A 62 -13.21 13.35 -4.90
C ASN A 62 -12.62 13.10 -3.49
N VAL A 63 -11.80 14.04 -3.01
CA VAL A 63 -11.15 13.93 -1.69
C VAL A 63 -12.12 13.89 -0.50
N THR A 64 -13.36 14.36 -0.68
CA THR A 64 -14.40 14.30 0.36
C THR A 64 -15.19 13.00 0.34
N GLY A 65 -14.83 12.05 -0.54
CA GLY A 65 -15.50 10.74 -0.65
C GLY A 65 -16.77 10.73 -1.49
N VAL A 66 -17.10 11.83 -2.18
CA VAL A 66 -18.24 11.89 -3.10
C VAL A 66 -17.86 11.21 -4.42
N ARG A 67 -18.69 10.28 -4.88
CA ARG A 67 -18.51 9.60 -6.16
C ARG A 67 -18.92 10.53 -7.31
N VAL A 68 -17.96 10.84 -8.17
CA VAL A 68 -18.12 11.77 -9.29
C VAL A 68 -18.21 11.06 -10.65
N LEU A 69 -17.80 9.79 -10.73
CA LEU A 69 -17.92 8.97 -11.94
C LEU A 69 -18.18 7.50 -11.57
N ALA A 70 -19.00 6.82 -12.37
CA ALA A 70 -19.26 5.39 -12.28
C ALA A 70 -19.48 4.80 -13.68
N VAL A 71 -18.56 3.94 -14.14
CA VAL A 71 -18.60 3.36 -15.48
C VAL A 71 -18.17 1.89 -15.41
N LYS A 72 -18.83 1.02 -16.17
CA LYS A 72 -18.37 -0.37 -16.35
C LYS A 72 -17.28 -0.40 -17.42
N VAL A 73 -16.16 -1.05 -17.13
CA VAL A 73 -15.08 -1.24 -18.09
C VAL A 73 -15.50 -2.30 -19.10
N ASP A 74 -15.56 -1.93 -20.37
CA ASP A 74 -16.11 -2.71 -21.48
C ASP A 74 -15.01 -3.30 -22.39
N GLY A 75 -13.81 -3.52 -21.85
CA GLY A 75 -12.71 -4.17 -22.55
C GLY A 75 -11.44 -4.27 -21.70
N SER A 76 -10.46 -5.04 -22.18
CA SER A 76 -9.21 -5.31 -21.46
C SER A 76 -8.22 -4.14 -21.43
N ASP A 77 -8.36 -3.16 -22.32
CA ASP A 77 -7.60 -1.90 -22.39
C ASP A 77 -8.54 -0.74 -22.74
N LYS A 78 -8.70 0.21 -21.83
CA LYS A 78 -9.60 1.36 -22.00
C LYS A 78 -8.96 2.66 -21.54
N ARG A 79 -9.34 3.74 -22.23
CA ARG A 79 -8.94 5.11 -21.92
C ARG A 79 -10.17 5.97 -21.65
N TYR A 80 -10.18 6.63 -20.50
CA TYR A 80 -11.24 7.53 -20.08
C TYR A 80 -10.69 8.96 -20.00
N THR A 81 -11.29 9.88 -20.76
CA THR A 81 -10.98 11.30 -20.61
C THR A 81 -11.75 11.85 -19.42
N LEU A 82 -11.03 12.26 -18.38
CA LEU A 82 -11.59 12.82 -17.16
C LEU A 82 -11.86 14.32 -17.37
N SER A 83 -13.12 14.72 -17.38
CA SER A 83 -13.57 16.11 -17.56
C SER A 83 -13.65 16.91 -16.26
N MET A 84 -13.15 16.35 -15.16
CA MET A 84 -13.22 16.95 -13.83
C MET A 84 -12.13 18.01 -13.64
N PRO A 85 -12.32 19.00 -12.73
CA PRO A 85 -11.31 20.00 -12.43
C PRO A 85 -9.98 19.40 -11.95
N ARG A 86 -8.90 20.16 -12.12
CA ARG A 86 -7.57 19.81 -11.57
C ARG A 86 -7.67 19.59 -10.07
N GLY A 87 -7.00 18.55 -9.59
CA GLY A 87 -7.08 18.16 -8.18
C GLY A 87 -6.72 16.69 -7.93
N CYS A 88 -6.87 16.29 -6.68
CA CYS A 88 -6.66 14.91 -6.25
C CYS A 88 -7.98 14.12 -6.30
N TYR A 89 -7.89 12.87 -6.75
CA TYR A 89 -9.02 11.96 -6.82
C TYR A 89 -8.62 10.56 -6.38
N ILE A 90 -9.61 9.76 -6.03
CA ILE A 90 -9.46 8.36 -5.69
C ILE A 90 -10.15 7.55 -6.77
N ILE A 91 -9.40 6.67 -7.43
CA ILE A 91 -9.95 5.72 -8.40
C ILE A 91 -10.05 4.36 -7.73
N LYS A 92 -11.19 3.71 -7.93
CA LYS A 92 -11.42 2.32 -7.55
C LYS A 92 -11.86 1.52 -8.77
N VAL A 93 -11.17 0.42 -9.05
CA VAL A 93 -11.52 -0.54 -10.09
C VAL A 93 -11.35 -1.95 -9.53
N GLY A 94 -12.45 -2.71 -9.43
CA GLY A 94 -12.46 -3.98 -8.71
C GLY A 94 -11.93 -3.83 -7.27
N LYS A 95 -10.85 -4.56 -6.96
CA LYS A 95 -10.15 -4.49 -5.66
C LYS A 95 -9.06 -3.42 -5.60
N LEU A 96 -8.63 -2.86 -6.74
CA LEU A 96 -7.57 -1.86 -6.78
C LEU A 96 -8.13 -0.48 -6.44
N VAL A 97 -7.45 0.22 -5.53
CA VAL A 97 -7.73 1.62 -5.18
C VAL A 97 -6.44 2.42 -5.27
N ARG A 98 -6.48 3.58 -5.95
CA ARG A 98 -5.30 4.43 -6.13
C ARG A 98 -5.66 5.91 -6.08
N LYS A 99 -4.85 6.70 -5.37
CA LYS A 99 -4.87 8.16 -5.44
C LYS A 99 -4.24 8.59 -6.76
N ILE A 100 -4.89 9.52 -7.46
CA ILE A 100 -4.35 10.18 -8.64
C ILE A 100 -4.40 11.70 -8.48
N SER A 101 -3.58 12.39 -9.27
CA SER A 101 -3.60 13.84 -9.40
C SER A 101 -3.81 14.20 -10.86
N ILE A 102 -4.79 15.05 -11.13
CA ILE A 102 -5.03 15.65 -12.45
C ILE A 102 -4.43 17.06 -12.40
N CYS A 103 -3.41 17.30 -13.23
CA CYS A 103 -2.61 18.53 -13.22
C CYS A 103 -2.97 19.52 -14.34
#